data_AF-A0A821D402-F1
#
_entry.id   AF-A0A821D402-F1
#
_cell.length_a   1.000
_cell.length_b   1.000
_cell.length_c   1.000
_cell.angle_alpha   90.00
_cell.angle_beta   90.00
_cell.angle_gamma   90.00
#
_symmetry.space_group_name_H-M   'P 1'
#
loop_
_entity.id
_entity.type
_entity.pdbx_description
1 polymer ?
#
loop_
_entity_poly.entity_id
_entity_poly.type
_entity_poly.pdbx_seq_one_letter_code
_entity_poly.pdbx_strand_id
1 'polypeptide(L)'
;MSTENMALVNIRCIPDNHYGIIGVVNNKRARIEIETKANEQNAEATKRNPINLVLVLDRSGSMASNNKLEFAKTAVISVLNLLHDDDVVHLVTYDDDVWNVFENARASARQALYSAVKGIKTGGQTNLSGGMEMGANLLEKYTYPEYSKRMFVLSDGLANVGLRTKEEIMSVVTLYREKGIITDSFGVGEDFDEAIMKGIAEAGCGQFFFLESAETTVTLMTRALQSVFDVCGTQAQLIIRGCNNAIVTKIWGHENIALGANLGDLHTDNLRLILCDFTVSATLPEGTEVEVLNYQLKYNQPGDAEGEPLTVTGKLSVTFTNDESFIQQIDPKVKTLHAVQVAAEMDDRIVLLIESNKRDDAIALITEQINLLRQVEHLDDEKGMIAMLVRMAESMEKRLKEQAVSAKTASKYYGHHGHMKKCHDYKYTHHYADDD
;
A
#
# COMPACT_ATOMS: atom_id res chain seq x y z
N MET A 1 -27.72 -13.43 -25.83
CA MET A 1 -27.43 -14.00 -24.50
C MET A 1 -26.80 -12.88 -23.69
N SER A 2 -27.64 -11.97 -23.18
CA SER A 2 -28.14 -11.94 -21.80
C SER A 2 -27.02 -11.62 -20.80
N THR A 3 -26.89 -10.31 -20.53
CA THR A 3 -26.60 -9.69 -19.23
C THR A 3 -26.38 -10.66 -18.07
N GLU A 4 -25.11 -10.85 -17.69
CA GLU A 4 -24.63 -11.08 -16.31
C GLU A 4 -23.11 -11.39 -16.34
N ASN A 5 -22.30 -10.45 -16.82
CA ASN A 5 -20.93 -10.35 -16.32
C ASN A 5 -21.06 -9.66 -14.95
N MET A 6 -21.20 -10.42 -13.87
CA MET A 6 -21.09 -9.87 -12.52
C MET A 6 -19.74 -9.14 -12.45
N ALA A 7 -19.78 -7.81 -12.33
CA ALA A 7 -18.57 -6.99 -12.40
C ALA A 7 -17.60 -7.41 -11.28
N LEU A 8 -16.42 -7.90 -11.69
CA LEU A 8 -15.30 -8.20 -10.79
C LEU A 8 -14.84 -6.97 -9.98
N VAL A 9 -15.27 -5.77 -10.38
CA VAL A 9 -14.94 -4.49 -9.75
C VAL A 9 -16.23 -3.77 -9.35
N ASN A 10 -16.39 -3.50 -8.06
CA ASN A 10 -17.45 -2.70 -7.49
C ASN A 10 -16.88 -1.37 -6.98
N ILE A 11 -17.61 -0.28 -7.19
CA ILE A 11 -17.22 1.04 -6.72
C ILE A 11 -18.36 1.69 -5.95
N ARG A 12 -18.08 2.13 -4.73
CA ARG A 12 -19.05 2.80 -3.84
C ARG A 12 -18.48 4.14 -3.39
N CYS A 13 -19.31 5.15 -3.26
CA CYS A 13 -18.92 6.46 -2.74
C CYS A 13 -19.80 6.78 -1.54
N ILE A 14 -19.17 7.02 -0.39
CA ILE A 14 -19.84 7.19 0.90
C ILE A 14 -19.43 8.56 1.46
N PRO A 15 -20.37 9.47 1.72
CA PRO A 15 -20.05 10.80 2.23
C PRO A 15 -19.71 10.74 3.72
N ASP A 16 -19.06 11.79 4.22
CA ASP A 16 -18.84 12.00 5.66
C ASP A 16 -20.16 12.05 6.44
N ASN A 17 -21.19 12.65 5.87
CA ASN A 17 -22.57 12.54 6.30
C ASN A 17 -23.49 12.79 5.09
N HIS A 18 -24.70 12.24 5.14
CA HIS A 18 -25.64 12.31 4.03
C HIS A 18 -26.38 13.65 3.93
N TYR A 19 -26.05 14.65 4.75
CA TYR A 19 -26.80 15.89 4.87
C TYR A 19 -25.98 17.14 4.52
N GLY A 20 -26.68 18.19 4.08
CA GLY A 20 -26.13 19.52 3.88
C GLY A 20 -27.10 20.58 4.39
N ILE A 21 -26.58 21.72 4.84
CA ILE A 21 -27.40 22.84 5.29
C ILE A 21 -27.78 23.72 4.11
N ILE A 22 -29.07 24.07 4.05
CA ILE A 22 -29.64 24.93 3.00
C ILE A 22 -29.09 26.34 3.13
N GLY A 23 -28.82 26.99 1.99
CA GLY A 23 -28.44 28.40 1.93
C GLY A 23 -27.00 28.71 2.32
N VAL A 24 -26.18 27.70 2.61
CA VAL A 24 -24.75 27.86 2.94
C VAL A 24 -23.86 26.98 2.06
N VAL A 25 -22.56 27.28 2.05
CA VAL A 25 -21.55 26.41 1.44
C VAL A 25 -21.22 25.29 2.42
N ASN A 26 -21.47 24.05 2.01
CA ASN A 26 -21.14 22.86 2.77
C ASN A 26 -19.79 22.33 2.30
N ASN A 27 -18.83 22.21 3.21
CA ASN A 27 -17.58 21.50 2.96
C ASN A 27 -17.79 20.05 3.36
N LYS A 28 -17.72 19.13 2.39
CA LYS A 28 -18.00 17.71 2.60
C LYS A 28 -16.84 16.86 2.10
N ARG A 29 -16.75 15.65 2.63
CA ARG A 29 -15.80 14.62 2.21
C ARG A 29 -16.55 13.39 1.76
N ALA A 30 -15.96 12.62 0.86
CA ALA A 30 -16.46 11.31 0.51
C ALA A 30 -15.32 10.32 0.36
N ARG A 31 -15.56 9.10 0.85
CA ARG A 31 -14.70 7.94 0.70
C ARG A 31 -15.21 7.07 -0.44
N ILE A 32 -14.37 6.86 -1.43
CA ILE A 32 -14.61 5.99 -2.57
C ILE A 32 -13.98 4.65 -2.27
N GLU A 33 -14.77 3.59 -2.23
CA GLU A 33 -14.34 2.20 -2.12
C GLU A 33 -14.32 1.58 -3.51
N ILE A 34 -13.19 1.01 -3.93
CA ILE A 34 -13.06 0.20 -5.15
C ILE A 34 -12.74 -1.21 -4.71
N GLU A 35 -13.75 -2.06 -4.67
CA GLU A 35 -13.65 -3.44 -4.24
C GLU A 35 -13.56 -4.36 -5.45
N THR A 36 -12.57 -5.23 -5.49
CA THR A 36 -12.44 -6.28 -6.50
C THR A 36 -12.76 -7.62 -5.88
N LYS A 37 -13.61 -8.40 -6.54
CA LYS A 37 -14.01 -9.74 -6.06
C LYS A 37 -13.01 -10.79 -6.54
N ALA A 38 -12.85 -11.84 -5.74
CA ALA A 38 -12.27 -13.09 -6.21
C ALA A 38 -13.15 -13.68 -7.32
N ASN A 39 -12.54 -14.26 -8.35
CA ASN A 39 -13.29 -14.85 -9.45
C ASN A 39 -13.79 -16.25 -9.06
N GLU A 40 -14.94 -16.34 -8.40
CA GLU A 40 -15.51 -17.63 -7.93
C GLU A 40 -16.01 -18.53 -9.09
N GLN A 41 -16.24 -17.97 -10.29
CA GLN A 41 -16.80 -18.73 -11.43
C GLN A 41 -15.75 -19.41 -12.33
N ASN A 42 -14.45 -19.29 -12.02
CA ASN A 42 -13.36 -19.94 -12.76
C ASN A 42 -12.55 -20.95 -11.90
N ALA A 43 -13.23 -21.61 -10.95
CA ALA A 43 -12.63 -22.67 -10.15
C ALA A 43 -12.15 -23.89 -10.99
N GLU A 44 -12.62 -24.03 -12.22
CA GLU A 44 -12.07 -24.97 -13.20
C GLU A 44 -11.59 -24.21 -14.46
N ALA A 45 -10.28 -24.00 -14.55
CA ALA A 45 -9.52 -23.60 -15.76
C ALA A 45 -9.45 -22.11 -16.18
N THR A 46 -9.15 -21.19 -15.26
CA THR A 46 -8.11 -20.18 -15.58
C THR A 46 -6.79 -20.63 -14.97
N LYS A 47 -5.93 -21.22 -15.80
CA LYS A 47 -4.56 -21.50 -15.42
C LYS A 47 -3.90 -20.17 -15.09
N ARG A 48 -3.68 -19.91 -13.80
CA ARG A 48 -2.88 -18.78 -13.32
C ARG A 48 -1.58 -18.72 -14.12
N ASN A 49 -1.17 -17.52 -14.51
CA ASN A 49 0.16 -17.31 -15.07
C ASN A 49 1.23 -17.66 -14.01
N PRO A 50 2.14 -18.60 -14.31
CA PRO A 50 3.21 -18.94 -13.37
C PRO A 50 4.05 -17.70 -13.05
N ILE A 51 4.72 -17.69 -11.90
CA ILE A 51 5.57 -16.56 -11.52
C ILE A 51 7.04 -16.94 -11.66
N ASN A 52 7.85 -15.94 -11.99
CA ASN A 52 9.27 -15.97 -11.74
C ASN A 52 9.56 -15.06 -10.55
N LEU A 53 9.83 -15.66 -9.39
CA LEU A 53 10.00 -14.97 -8.12
C LEU A 53 11.46 -15.01 -7.67
N VAL A 54 12.02 -13.85 -7.32
CA VAL A 54 13.25 -13.79 -6.53
C VAL A 54 12.96 -13.35 -5.10
N LEU A 55 13.44 -14.14 -4.16
CA LEU A 55 13.47 -13.82 -2.74
C LEU A 55 14.85 -13.22 -2.43
N VAL A 56 14.88 -11.99 -1.94
CA VAL A 56 16.10 -11.25 -1.58
C VAL A 56 16.10 -11.13 -0.06
N LEU A 57 16.91 -11.95 0.59
CA LEU A 57 16.90 -12.14 2.05
C LEU A 57 18.14 -11.53 2.70
N ASP A 58 17.89 -10.57 3.59
CA ASP A 58 18.90 -10.02 4.47
C ASP A 58 19.37 -11.06 5.48
N ARG A 59 20.69 -11.23 5.58
CA ARG A 59 21.32 -12.05 6.63
C ARG A 59 22.37 -11.27 7.40
N SER A 60 22.32 -9.94 7.41
CA SER A 60 23.25 -9.10 8.16
C SER A 60 23.20 -9.35 9.67
N GLY A 61 24.20 -8.86 10.39
CA GLY A 61 24.35 -9.10 11.83
C GLY A 61 23.16 -8.59 12.68
N SER A 62 22.45 -7.56 12.21
CA SER A 62 21.24 -7.06 12.89
C SER A 62 20.07 -8.04 12.83
N MET A 63 20.06 -8.97 11.86
CA MET A 63 19.08 -10.04 11.76
C MET A 63 19.27 -11.15 12.82
N ALA A 64 20.35 -11.09 13.61
CA ALA A 64 20.61 -12.04 14.71
C ALA A 64 19.77 -11.75 15.97
N SER A 65 19.31 -10.50 16.13
CA SER A 65 18.52 -10.11 17.30
C SER A 65 17.06 -10.52 17.14
N ASN A 66 16.38 -10.74 18.28
CA ASN A 66 14.92 -10.86 18.37
C ASN A 66 14.28 -11.85 17.36
N ASN A 67 14.98 -12.93 17.00
CA ASN A 67 14.55 -13.95 16.04
C ASN A 67 14.24 -13.45 14.61
N LYS A 68 14.71 -12.27 14.21
CA LYS A 68 14.44 -11.68 12.88
C LYS A 68 14.78 -12.62 11.73
N LEU A 69 15.98 -13.19 11.70
CA LEU A 69 16.37 -14.11 10.63
C LEU A 69 15.46 -15.34 10.58
N GLU A 70 14.99 -15.84 11.72
CA GLU A 70 14.10 -16.99 11.76
C GLU A 70 12.68 -16.64 11.27
N PHE A 71 12.19 -15.42 11.51
CA PHE A 71 10.95 -14.92 10.89
C PHE A 71 11.09 -14.83 9.37
N ALA A 72 12.20 -14.27 8.89
CA ALA A 72 12.45 -14.15 7.46
C ALA A 72 12.63 -15.53 6.78
N LYS A 73 13.30 -16.49 7.42
CA LYS A 73 13.37 -17.89 6.94
C LYS A 73 12.00 -18.56 6.93
N THR A 74 11.17 -18.32 7.96
CA THR A 74 9.79 -18.82 8.02
C THR A 74 8.94 -18.22 6.89
N ALA A 75 9.12 -16.93 6.59
CA ALA A 75 8.47 -16.25 5.46
C ALA A 75 8.85 -16.89 4.13
N VAL A 76 10.14 -17.09 3.87
CA VAL A 76 10.65 -17.74 2.66
C VAL A 76 10.10 -19.17 2.54
N ILE A 77 10.10 -19.96 3.61
CA ILE A 77 9.55 -21.32 3.60
C ILE A 77 8.05 -21.31 3.33
N SER A 78 7.32 -20.34 3.89
CA SER A 78 5.88 -20.18 3.67
C SER A 78 5.59 -19.85 2.21
N VAL A 79 6.36 -18.93 1.61
CA VAL A 79 6.27 -18.63 0.17
C VAL A 79 6.47 -19.90 -0.65
N LEU A 80 7.54 -20.65 -0.41
CA LEU A 80 7.83 -21.89 -1.13
C LEU A 80 6.72 -22.96 -1.00
N ASN A 81 5.97 -22.99 0.10
CA ASN A 81 4.80 -23.85 0.27
C ASN A 81 3.60 -23.39 -0.58
N LEU A 82 3.46 -22.08 -0.79
CA LEU A 82 2.33 -21.45 -1.48
C LEU A 82 2.53 -21.37 -3.00
N LEU A 83 3.76 -21.50 -3.50
CA LEU A 83 4.05 -21.55 -4.93
C LEU A 83 3.49 -22.83 -5.58
N HIS A 84 3.06 -22.73 -6.84
CA HIS A 84 2.69 -23.85 -7.69
C HIS A 84 3.93 -24.53 -8.27
N ASP A 85 3.82 -25.80 -8.65
CA ASP A 85 4.97 -26.61 -9.09
C ASP A 85 5.69 -26.08 -10.34
N ASP A 86 4.98 -25.32 -11.18
CA ASP A 86 5.50 -24.66 -12.37
C ASP A 86 6.10 -23.27 -12.11
N ASP A 87 5.95 -22.70 -10.92
CA ASP A 87 6.62 -21.44 -10.58
C ASP A 87 8.15 -21.61 -10.56
N VAL A 88 8.85 -20.54 -10.95
CA VAL A 88 10.32 -20.44 -10.86
C VAL A 88 10.66 -19.58 -9.65
N VAL A 89 11.60 -20.05 -8.84
CA VAL A 89 12.06 -19.35 -7.65
C VAL A 89 13.59 -19.23 -7.63
N HIS A 90 14.03 -18.04 -7.21
CA HIS A 90 15.42 -17.69 -6.95
C HIS A 90 15.54 -17.24 -5.49
N LEU A 91 16.68 -17.51 -4.85
CA LEU A 91 16.98 -16.99 -3.53
C LEU A 91 18.36 -16.35 -3.53
N VAL A 92 18.36 -15.06 -3.29
CA VAL A 92 19.56 -14.26 -3.05
C VAL A 92 19.61 -13.98 -1.55
N THR A 93 20.78 -14.19 -0.94
CA THR A 93 21.06 -13.71 0.41
C THR A 93 22.18 -12.70 0.38
N TYR A 94 22.16 -11.72 1.26
CA TYR A 94 23.22 -10.72 1.31
C TYR A 94 23.59 -10.33 2.74
N ASP A 95 24.87 -10.00 2.91
CA ASP A 95 25.41 -9.27 4.05
C ASP A 95 26.39 -8.21 3.51
N ASP A 96 27.70 -8.26 3.82
CA ASP A 96 28.76 -7.55 3.10
C ASP A 96 28.80 -7.93 1.61
N ASP A 97 28.72 -9.23 1.31
CA ASP A 97 28.67 -9.73 -0.06
C ASP A 97 27.25 -10.23 -0.41
N VAL A 98 27.07 -10.60 -1.68
CA VAL A 98 25.81 -11.09 -2.21
C VAL A 98 26.01 -12.51 -2.73
N TRP A 99 25.16 -13.43 -2.28
CA TRP A 99 25.20 -14.83 -2.68
C TRP A 99 23.89 -15.25 -3.30
N ASN A 100 24.00 -15.98 -4.40
CA ASN A 100 22.93 -16.75 -4.96
C ASN A 100 22.88 -18.12 -4.25
N VAL A 101 21.85 -18.38 -3.46
CA VAL A 101 21.63 -19.65 -2.76
C VAL A 101 21.09 -20.70 -3.73
N PHE A 102 20.14 -20.29 -4.58
CA PHE A 102 19.67 -21.08 -5.72
C PHE A 102 19.09 -20.17 -6.79
N GLU A 103 19.34 -20.52 -8.06
CA GLU A 103 18.73 -19.87 -9.22
C GLU A 103 17.96 -20.85 -10.09
N ASN A 104 16.91 -20.34 -10.73
CA ASN A 104 16.11 -21.05 -11.73
C ASN A 104 15.58 -22.40 -11.21
N ALA A 105 15.24 -22.43 -9.92
CA ALA A 105 14.69 -23.62 -9.30
C ALA A 105 13.18 -23.68 -9.57
N ARG A 106 12.66 -24.86 -9.90
CA ARG A 106 11.21 -25.09 -9.89
C ARG A 106 10.76 -25.24 -8.44
N ALA A 107 9.63 -24.62 -8.11
CA ALA A 107 9.06 -24.74 -6.78
C ALA A 107 8.74 -26.21 -6.41
N SER A 108 8.53 -27.10 -7.39
CA SER A 108 8.38 -28.54 -7.16
C SER A 108 9.55 -29.20 -6.40
N ALA A 109 10.75 -28.60 -6.40
CA ALA A 109 11.92 -29.07 -5.65
C ALA A 109 11.91 -28.67 -4.15
N ARG A 110 10.73 -28.48 -3.53
CA ARG A 110 10.54 -27.89 -2.17
C ARG A 110 11.50 -28.42 -1.10
N GLN A 111 11.69 -29.74 -1.01
CA GLN A 111 12.57 -30.33 0.02
C GLN A 111 14.03 -29.86 -0.09
N ALA A 112 14.56 -29.76 -1.31
CA ALA A 112 15.92 -29.27 -1.54
C ALA A 112 16.03 -27.77 -1.19
N LEU A 113 15.02 -26.98 -1.59
CA LEU A 113 14.95 -25.55 -1.30
C LEU A 113 14.84 -25.26 0.20
N TYR A 114 14.05 -26.03 0.95
CA TYR A 114 13.96 -25.89 2.41
C TYR A 114 15.28 -26.15 3.11
N SER A 115 16.03 -27.15 2.62
CA SER A 115 17.32 -27.50 3.21
C SER A 115 18.32 -26.37 3.01
N ALA A 116 18.31 -25.73 1.83
CA ALA A 116 19.12 -24.56 1.54
C ALA A 116 18.74 -23.36 2.43
N VAL A 117 17.44 -23.06 2.59
CA VAL A 117 16.96 -21.95 3.42
C VAL A 117 17.33 -22.16 4.90
N LYS A 118 17.15 -23.37 5.43
CA LYS A 118 17.50 -23.69 6.83
C LYS A 118 18.97 -23.46 7.16
N GLY A 119 19.85 -23.65 6.17
CA GLY A 119 21.30 -23.48 6.30
C GLY A 119 21.78 -22.02 6.40
N ILE A 120 20.90 -21.05 6.14
CA ILE A 120 21.24 -19.62 6.17
C ILE A 120 21.51 -19.19 7.62
N LYS A 121 22.63 -18.50 7.79
CA LYS A 121 23.13 -17.95 9.06
C LYS A 121 23.39 -16.46 8.89
N THR A 122 23.39 -15.74 10.00
CA THR A 122 23.73 -14.32 10.02
C THR A 122 25.21 -14.10 9.68
N GLY A 123 25.50 -13.02 8.97
CA GLY A 123 26.81 -12.56 8.57
C GLY A 123 27.11 -11.15 9.11
N GLY A 124 27.87 -10.38 8.33
CA GLY A 124 28.38 -9.06 8.72
C GLY A 124 27.45 -7.89 8.38
N GLN A 125 27.86 -7.03 7.46
CA GLN A 125 27.13 -5.80 7.10
C GLN A 125 25.92 -6.09 6.18
N THR A 126 25.41 -5.07 5.48
CA THR A 126 24.09 -5.03 4.83
C THR A 126 24.18 -4.34 3.45
N ASN A 127 24.42 -5.12 2.41
CA ASN A 127 24.48 -4.72 1.00
C ASN A 127 23.14 -4.94 0.29
N LEU A 128 22.10 -4.24 0.76
CA LEU A 128 20.74 -4.35 0.25
C LEU A 128 20.65 -4.09 -1.27
N SER A 129 21.35 -3.06 -1.76
CA SER A 129 21.35 -2.71 -3.18
C SER A 129 21.94 -3.80 -4.07
N GLY A 130 23.05 -4.43 -3.65
CA GLY A 130 23.63 -5.54 -4.39
C GLY A 130 22.73 -6.78 -4.37
N GLY A 131 22.02 -7.02 -3.26
CA GLY A 131 21.02 -8.08 -3.16
C GLY A 131 19.90 -7.93 -4.20
N MET A 132 19.32 -6.73 -4.30
CA MET A 132 18.27 -6.44 -5.28
C MET A 132 18.80 -6.44 -6.71
N GLU A 133 20.00 -5.93 -6.95
CA GLU A 133 20.64 -5.96 -8.27
C GLU A 133 20.86 -7.39 -8.77
N MET A 134 21.40 -8.27 -7.92
CA MET A 134 21.52 -9.68 -8.23
C MET A 134 20.14 -10.29 -8.53
N GLY A 135 19.13 -9.97 -7.73
CA GLY A 135 17.78 -10.48 -7.95
C GLY A 135 17.16 -10.02 -9.27
N ALA A 136 17.30 -8.74 -9.62
CA ALA A 136 16.84 -8.21 -10.91
C ALA A 136 17.57 -8.87 -12.09
N ASN A 137 18.89 -9.03 -11.99
CA ASN A 137 19.70 -9.71 -12.99
C ASN A 137 19.25 -11.17 -13.20
N LEU A 138 18.84 -11.88 -12.14
CA LEU A 138 18.31 -13.24 -12.25
C LEU A 138 16.96 -13.26 -12.98
N LEU A 139 16.05 -12.34 -12.64
CA LEU A 139 14.75 -12.22 -13.31
C LEU A 139 14.86 -11.80 -14.78
N GLU A 140 15.91 -11.06 -15.15
CA GLU A 140 16.22 -10.75 -16.55
C GLU A 140 16.85 -11.94 -17.27
N LYS A 141 17.87 -12.56 -16.67
CA LYS A 141 18.59 -13.73 -17.21
C LYS A 141 17.63 -14.89 -17.50
N TYR A 142 16.67 -15.12 -16.61
CA TYR A 142 15.69 -16.21 -16.72
C TYR A 142 14.28 -15.69 -17.02
N THR A 143 14.12 -15.03 -18.16
CA THR A 143 12.80 -14.52 -18.59
C THR A 143 11.98 -15.61 -19.28
N TYR A 144 10.71 -15.75 -18.90
CA TYR A 144 9.73 -16.62 -19.57
C TYR A 144 8.54 -15.78 -20.07
N PRO A 145 8.08 -15.95 -21.32
CA PRO A 145 7.07 -15.07 -21.93
C PRO A 145 5.75 -14.92 -21.14
N GLU A 146 5.35 -15.96 -20.40
CA GLU A 146 4.07 -15.98 -19.65
C GLU A 146 4.27 -15.78 -18.14
N TYR A 147 5.51 -15.57 -17.67
CA TYR A 147 5.79 -15.53 -16.23
C TYR A 147 5.88 -14.10 -15.73
N SER A 148 5.09 -13.76 -14.73
CA SER A 148 5.20 -12.48 -14.04
C SER A 148 6.49 -12.43 -13.21
N LYS A 149 7.26 -11.34 -13.35
CA LYS A 149 8.50 -11.14 -12.60
C LYS A 149 8.23 -10.47 -11.26
N ARG A 150 8.58 -11.13 -10.16
CA ARG A 150 8.35 -10.64 -8.79
C ARG A 150 9.62 -10.67 -7.97
N MET A 151 9.80 -9.66 -7.14
CA MET A 151 10.90 -9.56 -6.19
C MET A 151 10.35 -9.35 -4.78
N PHE A 152 10.68 -10.22 -3.84
CA PHE A 152 10.34 -10.06 -2.43
C PHE A 152 11.61 -9.72 -1.66
N VAL A 153 11.66 -8.54 -1.05
CA VAL A 153 12.80 -8.08 -0.27
C VAL A 153 12.50 -8.21 1.22
N LEU A 154 13.23 -9.07 1.93
CA LEU A 154 13.06 -9.30 3.37
C LEU A 154 14.28 -8.75 4.11
N SER A 155 14.10 -7.66 4.86
CA SER A 155 15.22 -6.95 5.50
C SER A 155 14.74 -6.11 6.68
N ASP A 156 15.66 -5.79 7.58
CA ASP A 156 15.48 -4.71 8.56
C ASP A 156 15.97 -3.35 8.03
N GLY A 157 16.25 -3.23 6.73
CA GLY A 157 16.45 -1.97 6.01
C GLY A 157 17.74 -1.22 6.31
N LEU A 158 18.67 -1.78 7.09
CA LEU A 158 19.90 -1.10 7.51
C LEU A 158 20.99 -1.04 6.41
N ALA A 159 20.68 -0.48 5.24
CA ALA A 159 21.61 -0.38 4.12
C ALA A 159 22.90 0.40 4.46
N ASN A 160 24.03 -0.31 4.55
CA ASN A 160 25.32 0.23 4.98
C ASN A 160 26.45 -0.05 3.96
N VAL A 161 26.23 -0.92 2.97
CA VAL A 161 27.14 -1.23 1.84
C VAL A 161 26.38 -1.02 0.51
N GLY A 162 27.07 -0.49 -0.51
CA GLY A 162 26.46 -0.15 -1.80
C GLY A 162 25.69 1.17 -1.75
N LEU A 163 24.49 1.21 -2.36
CA LEU A 163 23.59 2.37 -2.27
C LEU A 163 23.02 2.47 -0.85
N ARG A 164 23.18 3.66 -0.26
CA ARG A 164 22.86 3.90 1.16
C ARG A 164 21.73 4.89 1.34
N THR A 165 21.47 5.70 0.32
CA THR A 165 20.37 6.65 0.37
C THR A 165 19.12 6.00 -0.19
N LYS A 166 18.01 6.35 0.45
CA LYS A 166 16.68 5.98 -0.01
C LYS A 166 16.49 6.35 -1.48
N GLU A 167 16.82 7.57 -1.88
CA GLU A 167 16.59 8.09 -3.23
C GLU A 167 17.30 7.25 -4.29
N GLU A 168 18.55 6.86 -4.02
CA GLU A 168 19.31 5.96 -4.89
C GLU A 168 18.65 4.58 -4.99
N ILE A 169 18.27 4.00 -3.85
CA ILE A 169 17.58 2.70 -3.79
C ILE A 169 16.25 2.75 -4.56
N MET A 170 15.43 3.78 -4.34
CA MET A 170 14.14 3.95 -5.04
C MET A 170 14.32 4.14 -6.54
N SER A 171 15.32 4.90 -6.95
CA SER A 171 15.63 5.13 -8.37
C SER A 171 15.95 3.81 -9.05
N VAL A 172 16.75 2.96 -8.41
CA VAL A 172 17.10 1.64 -8.92
C VAL A 172 15.89 0.70 -8.96
N VAL A 173 15.06 0.70 -7.92
CA VAL A 173 13.83 -0.12 -7.92
C VAL A 173 12.86 0.35 -9.01
N THR A 174 12.79 1.65 -9.29
CA THR A 174 12.00 2.21 -10.41
C THR A 174 12.50 1.68 -11.76
N LEU A 175 13.82 1.56 -11.95
CA LEU A 175 14.39 0.95 -13.15
C LEU A 175 14.03 -0.55 -13.27
N TYR A 176 13.94 -1.28 -12.16
CA TYR A 176 13.46 -2.67 -12.17
C TYR A 176 11.99 -2.77 -12.55
N ARG A 177 11.17 -1.84 -12.05
CA ARG A 177 9.76 -1.71 -12.44
C ARG A 177 9.61 -1.45 -13.94
N GLU A 178 10.43 -0.57 -14.52
CA GLU A 178 10.43 -0.32 -15.98
C GLU A 178 10.74 -1.59 -16.79
N LYS A 179 11.46 -2.54 -16.19
CA LYS A 179 11.74 -3.87 -16.75
C LYS A 179 10.65 -4.92 -16.45
N GLY A 180 9.51 -4.48 -15.90
CA GLY A 180 8.36 -5.32 -15.57
C GLY A 180 8.52 -6.12 -14.27
N ILE A 181 9.47 -5.77 -13.39
CA ILE A 181 9.65 -6.42 -12.09
C ILE A 181 8.84 -5.66 -11.04
N ILE A 182 7.89 -6.34 -10.42
CA ILE A 182 7.16 -5.77 -9.27
C ILE A 182 7.85 -6.21 -7.99
N THR A 183 8.09 -5.26 -7.08
CA THR A 183 8.86 -5.50 -5.86
C THR A 183 8.02 -5.28 -4.62
N ASP A 184 7.80 -6.33 -3.85
CA ASP A 184 7.21 -6.30 -2.51
C ASP A 184 8.33 -6.27 -1.45
N SER A 185 8.06 -5.63 -0.33
CA SER A 185 9.04 -5.49 0.75
C SER A 185 8.48 -5.91 2.11
N PHE A 186 9.34 -6.53 2.91
CA PHE A 186 9.00 -7.13 4.19
C PHE A 186 9.96 -6.61 5.25
N GLY A 187 9.51 -5.64 6.04
CA GLY A 187 10.25 -5.12 7.18
C GLY A 187 10.29 -6.15 8.30
N VAL A 188 11.49 -6.56 8.75
CA VAL A 188 11.64 -7.64 9.72
C VAL A 188 12.08 -7.14 11.09
N GLY A 189 11.26 -7.42 12.11
CA GLY A 189 11.48 -6.97 13.50
C GLY A 189 11.25 -5.46 13.68
N GLU A 190 11.00 -5.02 14.91
CA GLU A 190 10.46 -3.67 15.22
C GLU A 190 11.36 -2.48 14.84
N ASP A 191 12.66 -2.71 14.68
CA ASP A 191 13.69 -1.70 14.47
C ASP A 191 14.13 -1.55 13.00
N PHE A 192 13.33 -2.04 12.06
CA PHE A 192 13.64 -1.91 10.63
C PHE A 192 13.60 -0.45 10.13
N ASP A 193 14.41 -0.12 9.10
CA ASP A 193 14.32 1.16 8.39
C ASP A 193 13.04 1.17 7.54
N GLU A 194 11.95 1.58 8.18
CA GLU A 194 10.61 1.63 7.60
C GLU A 194 10.55 2.49 6.35
N ALA A 195 11.36 3.54 6.29
CA ALA A 195 11.50 4.34 5.09
C ALA A 195 11.98 3.48 3.93
N ILE A 196 13.17 2.92 4.05
CA ILE A 196 13.77 2.13 2.98
C ILE A 196 12.82 1.00 2.55
N MET A 197 12.25 0.27 3.50
CA MET A 197 11.39 -0.86 3.18
C MET A 197 10.08 -0.42 2.51
N LYS A 198 9.34 0.53 3.07
CA LYS A 198 8.11 1.04 2.43
C LYS A 198 8.39 1.64 1.06
N GLY A 199 9.46 2.41 0.94
CA GLY A 199 9.88 2.97 -0.32
C GLY A 199 10.12 1.92 -1.40
N ILE A 200 10.81 0.83 -1.07
CA ILE A 200 11.07 -0.24 -2.05
C ILE A 200 9.76 -0.76 -2.63
N ALA A 201 8.74 -0.98 -1.79
CA ALA A 201 7.41 -1.36 -2.26
C ALA A 201 6.77 -0.28 -3.15
N GLU A 202 6.83 0.99 -2.75
CA GLU A 202 6.30 2.12 -3.53
C GLU A 202 6.91 2.21 -4.93
N ALA A 203 8.25 2.26 -4.99
CA ALA A 203 9.00 2.39 -6.22
C ALA A 203 8.81 1.17 -7.12
N GLY A 204 8.64 -0.01 -6.52
CA GLY A 204 8.43 -1.28 -7.18
C GLY A 204 6.98 -1.56 -7.58
N CYS A 205 6.03 -0.67 -7.26
CA CYS A 205 4.58 -0.93 -7.37
C CYS A 205 4.12 -2.24 -6.68
N GLY A 206 4.80 -2.64 -5.61
CA GLY A 206 4.39 -3.75 -4.75
C GLY A 206 3.79 -3.25 -3.43
N GLN A 207 3.73 -4.16 -2.47
CA GLN A 207 3.15 -3.97 -1.15
C GLN A 207 4.24 -4.04 -0.08
N PHE A 208 4.01 -3.31 1.01
CA PHE A 208 4.83 -3.38 2.21
C PHE A 208 4.15 -4.24 3.27
N PHE A 209 4.91 -5.12 3.90
CA PHE A 209 4.48 -5.97 5.00
C PHE A 209 5.45 -5.86 6.18
N PHE A 210 4.92 -5.96 7.39
CA PHE A 210 5.71 -5.95 8.62
C PHE A 210 5.68 -7.34 9.27
N LEU A 211 6.86 -7.95 9.43
CA LEU A 211 7.03 -9.27 10.04
C LEU A 211 7.45 -9.12 11.50
N GLU A 212 6.46 -9.16 12.40
CA GLU A 212 6.64 -9.06 13.85
C GLU A 212 6.77 -10.41 14.55
N SER A 213 6.15 -11.46 14.00
CA SER A 213 6.12 -12.79 14.61
C SER A 213 6.01 -13.90 13.57
N ALA A 214 6.38 -15.11 13.96
CA ALA A 214 6.25 -16.29 13.10
C ALA A 214 4.77 -16.63 12.78
N GLU A 215 3.84 -16.36 13.69
CA GLU A 215 2.41 -16.65 13.53
C GLU A 215 1.78 -15.75 12.47
N THR A 216 2.08 -14.45 12.48
CA THR A 216 1.53 -13.50 11.50
C THR A 216 2.22 -13.63 10.13
N THR A 217 3.46 -14.13 10.10
CA THR A 217 4.26 -14.29 8.88
C THR A 217 3.54 -15.12 7.81
N VAL A 218 2.93 -16.26 8.17
CA VAL A 218 2.27 -17.14 7.19
C VAL A 218 1.11 -16.42 6.51
N THR A 219 0.24 -15.78 7.30
CA THR A 219 -0.91 -15.03 6.80
C THR A 219 -0.49 -13.88 5.87
N LEU A 220 0.58 -13.16 6.24
CA LEU A 220 1.12 -12.07 5.43
C LEU A 220 1.74 -12.58 4.11
N MET A 221 2.45 -13.71 4.12
CA MET A 221 2.96 -14.33 2.89
C MET A 221 1.84 -14.82 1.98
N THR A 222 0.79 -15.41 2.55
CA THR A 222 -0.41 -15.80 1.80
C THR A 222 -1.03 -14.60 1.12
N ARG A 223 -1.20 -13.48 1.83
CA ARG A 223 -1.74 -12.24 1.26
C ARG A 223 -0.83 -11.67 0.16
N ALA A 224 0.48 -11.60 0.41
CA ALA A 224 1.45 -11.09 -0.57
C ALA A 224 1.36 -11.88 -1.87
N LEU A 225 1.37 -13.20 -1.77
CA LEU A 225 1.27 -14.08 -2.91
C LEU A 225 -0.12 -14.05 -3.58
N GLN A 226 -1.22 -13.99 -2.83
CA GLN A 226 -2.57 -13.81 -3.41
C GLN A 226 -2.68 -12.52 -4.25
N SER A 227 -2.11 -11.41 -3.77
CA SER A 227 -2.07 -10.17 -4.54
C SER A 227 -1.22 -10.26 -5.81
N VAL A 228 -0.27 -11.19 -5.86
CA VAL A 228 0.59 -11.44 -7.02
C VAL A 228 -0.13 -12.23 -8.12
N PHE A 229 -1.17 -12.99 -7.77
CA PHE A 229 -1.67 -14.10 -8.58
C PHE A 229 -2.83 -13.76 -9.51
N ASP A 230 -3.56 -12.67 -9.30
CA ASP A 230 -4.76 -12.37 -10.08
C ASP A 230 -4.94 -10.85 -10.31
N VAL A 231 -4.54 -10.36 -11.48
CA VAL A 231 -4.88 -9.01 -11.95
C VAL A 231 -6.25 -9.07 -12.64
N CYS A 232 -7.20 -8.26 -12.19
CA CYS A 232 -8.53 -8.17 -12.79
C CYS A 232 -8.74 -6.92 -13.66
N GLY A 233 -7.82 -5.96 -13.61
CA GLY A 233 -7.81 -4.80 -14.49
C GLY A 233 -6.47 -4.09 -14.53
N THR A 234 -6.13 -3.43 -15.62
CA THR A 234 -4.90 -2.66 -15.77
C THR A 234 -5.19 -1.18 -16.06
N GLN A 235 -4.20 -0.31 -15.83
CA GLN A 235 -4.29 1.12 -16.16
C GLN A 235 -5.53 1.84 -15.57
N ALA A 236 -5.93 1.47 -14.35
CA ALA A 236 -7.15 1.99 -13.76
C ALA A 236 -7.05 3.49 -13.44
N GLN A 237 -8.10 4.23 -13.79
CA GLN A 237 -8.23 5.66 -13.59
C GLN A 237 -9.60 5.98 -12.99
N LEU A 238 -9.61 6.63 -11.84
CA LEU A 238 -10.81 7.12 -11.18
C LEU A 238 -11.00 8.61 -11.45
N ILE A 239 -12.12 8.96 -12.06
CA ILE A 239 -12.54 10.33 -12.38
C ILE A 239 -13.72 10.69 -11.49
N ILE A 240 -13.61 11.80 -10.74
CA ILE A 240 -14.68 12.31 -9.88
C ILE A 240 -15.03 13.72 -10.36
N ARG A 241 -16.34 14.00 -10.50
CA ARG A 241 -16.87 15.28 -10.98
C ARG A 241 -18.02 15.73 -10.10
N GLY A 242 -18.00 17.01 -9.71
CA GLY A 242 -19.15 17.63 -9.07
C GLY A 242 -20.26 17.95 -10.07
N CYS A 243 -21.51 17.85 -9.61
CA CYS A 243 -22.70 18.28 -10.33
C CYS A 243 -23.64 19.05 -9.38
N ASN A 244 -24.65 19.73 -9.92
CA ASN A 244 -25.65 20.47 -9.13
C ASN A 244 -25.01 21.42 -8.08
N ASN A 245 -24.10 22.29 -8.54
CA ASN A 245 -23.33 23.24 -7.72
C ASN A 245 -22.35 22.60 -6.73
N ALA A 246 -22.07 21.30 -6.85
CA ALA A 246 -20.95 20.69 -6.17
C ALA A 246 -19.65 20.87 -6.97
N ILE A 247 -18.54 21.10 -6.28
CA ILE A 247 -17.21 21.25 -6.87
C ILE A 247 -16.25 20.37 -6.09
N VAL A 248 -15.57 19.44 -6.77
CA VAL A 248 -14.48 18.65 -6.18
C VAL A 248 -13.28 19.58 -5.97
N THR A 249 -12.85 19.73 -4.73
CA THR A 249 -11.74 20.62 -4.36
C THR A 249 -10.44 19.87 -4.13
N LYS A 250 -10.50 18.57 -3.83
CA LYS A 250 -9.31 17.74 -3.61
C LYS A 250 -9.59 16.27 -3.87
N ILE A 251 -8.63 15.58 -4.47
CA ILE A 251 -8.55 14.12 -4.45
C ILE A 251 -7.25 13.80 -3.70
N TRP A 252 -7.37 13.24 -2.50
CA TRP A 252 -6.22 13.05 -1.64
C TRP A 252 -5.20 12.12 -2.31
N GLY A 253 -3.95 12.56 -2.31
CA GLY A 253 -2.85 11.87 -2.95
C GLY A 253 -2.71 11.98 -4.47
N HIS A 254 -3.60 12.75 -5.10
CA HIS A 254 -3.56 13.02 -6.53
C HIS A 254 -3.63 14.52 -6.81
N GLU A 255 -2.57 15.08 -7.40
CA GLU A 255 -2.45 16.54 -7.61
C GLU A 255 -3.38 17.07 -8.72
N ASN A 256 -3.67 16.25 -9.73
CA ASN A 256 -4.43 16.69 -10.89
C ASN A 256 -5.89 16.21 -10.86
N ILE A 257 -6.75 16.99 -10.21
CA ILE A 257 -8.20 16.72 -10.11
C ILE A 257 -8.86 16.61 -11.49
N ALA A 258 -8.38 17.38 -12.47
CA ALA A 258 -8.91 17.36 -13.84
C ALA A 258 -8.62 16.04 -14.55
N LEU A 259 -7.48 15.39 -14.29
CA LEU A 259 -7.19 14.05 -14.81
C LEU A 259 -7.67 12.92 -13.90
N GLY A 260 -8.06 13.22 -12.66
CA GLY A 260 -8.50 12.23 -11.68
C GLY A 260 -7.33 11.48 -11.03
N ALA A 261 -7.66 10.37 -10.37
CA ALA A 261 -6.72 9.50 -9.69
C ALA A 261 -6.26 8.37 -10.62
N ASN A 262 -4.95 8.29 -10.90
CA ASN A 262 -4.34 7.14 -11.57
C ASN A 262 -4.01 6.07 -10.51
N LEU A 263 -4.62 4.90 -10.66
CA LEU A 263 -4.56 3.80 -9.71
C LEU A 263 -3.67 2.64 -10.20
N GLY A 264 -3.24 2.63 -11.46
CA GLY A 264 -2.48 1.51 -12.01
C GLY A 264 -3.30 0.21 -12.05
N ASP A 265 -2.68 -0.92 -11.74
CA ASP A 265 -3.35 -2.23 -11.89
C ASP A 265 -4.25 -2.56 -10.69
N LEU A 266 -5.40 -3.16 -10.99
CA LEU A 266 -6.39 -3.68 -10.05
C LEU A 266 -6.17 -5.18 -9.87
N HIS A 267 -5.83 -5.59 -8.66
CA HIS A 267 -5.70 -6.99 -8.28
C HIS A 267 -7.04 -7.51 -7.77
N THR A 268 -7.36 -8.80 -7.94
CA THR A 268 -8.57 -9.39 -7.36
C THR A 268 -8.48 -9.44 -5.84
N ASP A 269 -9.64 -9.58 -5.20
CA ASP A 269 -9.78 -9.73 -3.76
C ASP A 269 -9.15 -8.56 -2.96
N ASN A 270 -9.27 -7.37 -3.53
CA ASN A 270 -8.63 -6.15 -3.05
C ASN A 270 -9.69 -5.06 -2.78
N LEU A 271 -9.45 -4.16 -1.85
CA LEU A 271 -10.32 -3.01 -1.61
C LEU A 271 -9.46 -1.74 -1.57
N ARG A 272 -9.63 -0.86 -2.55
CA ARG A 272 -8.99 0.45 -2.62
C ARG A 272 -9.85 1.56 -2.04
N LEU A 273 -9.31 2.39 -1.15
CA LEU A 273 -10.01 3.56 -0.61
C LEU A 273 -9.48 4.87 -1.18
N ILE A 274 -10.30 5.76 -1.72
CA ILE A 274 -9.86 7.10 -2.13
C ILE A 274 -10.67 8.13 -1.36
N LEU A 275 -10.03 9.16 -0.83
CA LEU A 275 -10.73 10.28 -0.18
C LEU A 275 -10.81 11.46 -1.15
N CYS A 276 -11.99 12.06 -1.27
CA CYS A 276 -12.15 13.33 -1.97
C CYS A 276 -12.85 14.38 -1.09
N ASP A 277 -12.42 15.63 -1.22
CA ASP A 277 -13.08 16.78 -0.63
C ASP A 277 -13.87 17.51 -1.73
N PHE A 278 -15.05 18.00 -1.38
CA PHE A 278 -15.89 18.77 -2.27
C PHE A 278 -16.70 19.82 -1.50
N THR A 279 -17.07 20.89 -2.20
CA THR A 279 -18.02 21.88 -1.69
C THR A 279 -19.35 21.70 -2.39
N VAL A 280 -20.45 22.00 -1.71
CA VAL A 280 -21.79 22.04 -2.33
C VAL A 280 -22.68 23.06 -1.63
N SER A 281 -23.50 23.78 -2.40
CA SER A 281 -24.52 24.68 -1.88
C SER A 281 -25.85 24.47 -2.61
N ALA A 282 -26.94 24.53 -1.85
CA ALA A 282 -28.28 24.44 -2.40
C ALA A 282 -29.23 25.39 -1.67
N THR A 283 -30.15 26.00 -2.42
CA THR A 283 -31.26 26.83 -1.93
C THR A 283 -32.59 26.16 -2.27
N LEU A 284 -32.66 24.85 -2.03
CA LEU A 284 -33.79 23.98 -2.35
C LEU A 284 -34.67 23.77 -1.11
N PRO A 285 -35.92 23.28 -1.29
CA PRO A 285 -36.77 22.91 -0.17
C PRO A 285 -36.11 21.87 0.75
N GLU A 286 -36.44 21.92 2.03
CA GLU A 286 -35.98 20.96 3.03
C GLU A 286 -36.39 19.51 2.68
N GLY A 287 -35.46 18.58 2.91
CA GLY A 287 -35.60 17.17 2.53
C GLY A 287 -35.29 16.87 1.08
N THR A 288 -34.91 17.86 0.25
CA THR A 288 -34.55 17.61 -1.14
C THR A 288 -33.22 16.86 -1.22
N GLU A 289 -33.25 15.68 -1.83
CA GLU A 289 -32.05 14.93 -2.20
C GLU A 289 -31.50 15.42 -3.54
N VAL A 290 -30.19 15.68 -3.59
CA VAL A 290 -29.50 16.21 -4.77
C VAL A 290 -28.30 15.33 -5.07
N GLU A 291 -28.17 14.89 -6.32
CA GLU A 291 -26.94 14.26 -6.82
C GLU A 291 -25.81 15.31 -6.81
N VAL A 292 -24.74 15.06 -6.07
CA VAL A 292 -23.63 16.02 -5.90
C VAL A 292 -22.36 15.57 -6.58
N LEU A 293 -22.10 14.26 -6.70
CA LEU A 293 -20.92 13.75 -7.42
C LEU A 293 -21.31 12.68 -8.43
N ASN A 294 -20.65 12.71 -9.59
CA ASN A 294 -20.55 11.60 -10.52
C ASN A 294 -19.12 11.07 -10.48
N TYR A 295 -18.95 9.76 -10.31
CA TYR A 295 -17.65 9.10 -10.35
C TYR A 295 -17.62 8.00 -11.40
N GLN A 296 -16.44 7.82 -11.99
CA GLN A 296 -16.19 6.88 -13.07
C GLN A 296 -14.83 6.24 -12.89
N LEU A 297 -14.80 4.92 -12.75
CA LEU A 297 -13.59 4.10 -12.80
C LEU A 297 -13.46 3.52 -14.20
N LYS A 298 -12.36 3.85 -14.88
CA LYS A 298 -11.97 3.25 -16.16
C LYS A 298 -10.81 2.30 -15.93
N TYR A 299 -10.81 1.14 -16.58
CA TYR A 299 -9.68 0.21 -16.55
C TYR A 299 -9.73 -0.72 -17.77
N ASN A 300 -8.58 -1.27 -18.15
CA ASN A 300 -8.48 -2.21 -19.25
C ASN A 300 -8.57 -3.65 -18.76
N GLN A 301 -9.05 -4.55 -19.62
CA GLN A 301 -9.00 -5.98 -19.32
C GLN A 301 -7.53 -6.45 -19.28
N PRO A 302 -7.18 -7.38 -18.38
CA PRO A 302 -5.84 -7.98 -18.37
C PRO A 302 -5.50 -8.58 -19.75
N GLY A 303 -4.37 -8.18 -20.32
CA GLY A 303 -3.93 -8.63 -21.65
C GLY A 303 -4.47 -7.81 -22.83
N ASP A 304 -5.34 -6.83 -22.61
CA ASP A 304 -5.90 -5.96 -23.66
C ASP A 304 -5.63 -4.47 -23.37
N ALA A 305 -4.35 -4.08 -23.47
CA ALA A 305 -3.90 -2.73 -23.14
C ALA A 305 -4.30 -1.66 -24.19
N GLU A 306 -4.62 -2.06 -25.42
CA GLU A 306 -5.08 -1.15 -26.49
C GLU A 306 -6.59 -1.20 -26.72
N GLY A 307 -7.30 -2.10 -26.04
CA GLY A 307 -8.75 -2.22 -26.11
C GLY A 307 -9.50 -1.04 -25.48
N GLU A 308 -10.80 -0.98 -25.76
CA GLU A 308 -11.71 0.00 -25.16
C GLU A 308 -11.81 -0.23 -23.64
N PRO A 309 -11.54 0.78 -22.80
CA PRO A 309 -11.55 0.62 -21.35
C PRO A 309 -12.95 0.30 -20.83
N LEU A 310 -13.02 -0.72 -19.96
CA LEU A 310 -14.19 -0.98 -19.15
C LEU A 310 -14.45 0.20 -18.22
N THR A 311 -15.71 0.54 -18.06
CA THR A 311 -16.13 1.73 -17.32
C THR A 311 -17.20 1.36 -16.31
N VAL A 312 -16.93 1.65 -15.04
CA VAL A 312 -17.90 1.53 -13.94
C VAL A 312 -18.20 2.92 -13.42
N THR A 313 -19.48 3.30 -13.40
CA THR A 313 -19.93 4.62 -12.96
C THR A 313 -20.82 4.53 -11.75
N GLY A 314 -20.81 5.56 -10.92
CA GLY A 314 -21.81 5.74 -9.88
C GLY A 314 -22.00 7.21 -9.53
N LYS A 315 -22.91 7.44 -8.60
CA LYS A 315 -23.29 8.78 -8.15
C LYS A 315 -23.34 8.84 -6.63
N LEU A 316 -23.18 10.04 -6.10
CA LEU A 316 -23.39 10.36 -4.69
C LEU A 316 -24.46 11.43 -4.58
N SER A 317 -25.42 11.22 -3.68
CA SER A 317 -26.44 12.19 -3.34
C SER A 317 -26.32 12.68 -1.89
N VAL A 318 -26.77 13.91 -1.66
CA VAL A 318 -26.84 14.55 -0.33
C VAL A 318 -28.21 15.17 -0.16
N THR A 319 -28.80 15.03 1.02
CA THR A 319 -30.11 15.58 1.39
C THR A 319 -29.94 16.90 2.11
N PHE A 320 -30.63 17.94 1.66
CA PHE A 320 -30.52 19.28 2.25
C PHE A 320 -31.56 19.52 3.35
N THR A 321 -31.11 20.06 4.49
CA THR A 321 -31.91 20.29 5.70
C THR A 321 -31.64 21.67 6.29
N ASN A 322 -32.55 22.19 7.11
CA ASN A 322 -32.29 23.36 7.96
C ASN A 322 -31.85 22.97 9.38
N ASP A 323 -31.99 21.69 9.74
CA ASP A 323 -31.64 21.18 11.06
C ASP A 323 -30.16 20.79 11.13
N GLU A 324 -29.40 21.59 11.88
CA GLU A 324 -27.96 21.43 12.10
C GLU A 324 -27.59 20.14 12.84
N SER A 325 -28.52 19.47 13.52
CA SER A 325 -28.23 18.23 14.24
C SER A 325 -27.80 17.09 13.31
N PHE A 326 -28.32 17.05 12.07
CA PHE A 326 -28.03 15.99 11.09
C PHE A 326 -26.60 16.01 10.53
N ILE A 327 -25.89 17.15 10.62
CA ILE A 327 -24.53 17.27 10.10
C ILE A 327 -23.46 17.02 11.17
N GLN A 328 -23.84 16.80 12.43
CA GLN A 328 -22.90 16.57 13.53
C GLN A 328 -22.31 15.16 13.52
N GLN A 329 -23.07 14.18 13.05
CA GLN A 329 -22.63 12.78 13.01
C GLN A 329 -21.84 12.51 11.71
N ILE A 330 -20.52 12.38 11.86
CA ILE A 330 -19.62 12.05 10.76
C ILE A 330 -19.34 10.55 10.78
N ASP A 331 -19.34 9.93 9.59
CA ASP A 331 -18.93 8.55 9.37
C ASP A 331 -17.52 8.31 9.96
N PRO A 332 -17.37 7.39 10.93
CA PRO A 332 -16.10 7.13 11.58
C PRO A 332 -14.98 6.73 10.61
N LYS A 333 -15.28 5.98 9.55
CA LYS A 333 -14.28 5.54 8.57
C LYS A 333 -13.80 6.70 7.70
N VAL A 334 -14.71 7.61 7.32
CA VAL A 334 -14.33 8.84 6.60
C VAL A 334 -13.47 9.74 7.49
N LYS A 335 -13.83 9.87 8.78
CA LYS A 335 -13.06 10.64 9.77
C LYS A 335 -11.65 10.07 9.96
N THR A 336 -11.53 8.76 10.15
CA THR A 336 -10.25 8.06 10.29
C THR A 336 -9.40 8.21 9.03
N LEU A 337 -9.96 7.95 7.86
CA LEU A 337 -9.25 8.09 6.60
C LEU A 337 -8.75 9.52 6.38
N HIS A 338 -9.57 10.53 6.69
CA HIS A 338 -9.17 11.93 6.63
C HIS A 338 -8.01 12.25 7.58
N ALA A 339 -8.06 11.79 8.82
CA ALA A 339 -6.97 12.01 9.78
C ALA A 339 -5.64 11.41 9.29
N VAL A 340 -5.67 10.19 8.74
CA VAL A 340 -4.48 9.55 8.13
C VAL A 340 -3.96 10.35 6.94
N GLN A 341 -4.85 10.84 6.08
CA GLN A 341 -4.46 11.63 4.91
C GLN A 341 -3.89 13.01 5.26
N VAL A 342 -4.47 13.69 6.24
CA VAL A 342 -3.94 14.95 6.77
C VAL A 342 -2.59 14.71 7.44
N ALA A 343 -2.46 13.64 8.24
CA ALA A 343 -1.19 13.28 8.88
C ALA A 343 -0.08 13.07 7.84
N ALA A 344 -0.38 12.43 6.71
CA ALA A 344 0.56 12.32 5.59
C ALA A 344 0.98 13.70 5.04
N GLU A 345 0.04 14.61 4.78
CA GLU A 345 0.44 15.95 4.32
C GLU A 345 1.22 16.76 5.37
N MET A 346 0.98 16.50 6.66
CA MET A 346 1.76 17.10 7.73
C MET A 346 3.19 16.59 7.72
N ASP A 347 3.42 15.30 7.50
CA ASP A 347 4.75 14.70 7.38
C ASP A 347 5.59 15.36 6.27
N ASP A 348 5.00 15.59 5.08
CA ASP A 348 5.65 16.33 3.99
C ASP A 348 6.13 17.71 4.46
N ARG A 349 5.28 18.42 5.20
CA ARG A 349 5.59 19.76 5.74
C ARG A 349 6.62 19.69 6.87
N ILE A 350 6.58 18.67 7.71
CA ILE A 350 7.54 18.43 8.78
C ILE A 350 8.94 18.24 8.19
N VAL A 351 9.09 17.46 7.11
CA VAL A 351 10.36 17.31 6.39
C VAL A 351 10.88 18.66 5.92
N LEU A 352 10.05 19.45 5.25
CA LEU A 352 10.43 20.78 4.74
C LEU A 352 10.84 21.75 5.85
N LEU A 353 10.17 21.72 7.00
CA LEU A 353 10.52 22.56 8.15
C LEU A 353 11.88 22.17 8.73
N ILE A 354 12.19 20.87 8.82
CA ILE A 354 13.47 20.39 9.32
C ILE A 354 14.59 20.70 8.32
N GLU A 355 14.34 20.55 7.00
CA GLU A 355 15.23 21.00 5.92
C GLU A 355 15.54 22.49 6.01
N SER A 356 14.52 23.29 6.36
CA SER A 356 14.66 24.75 6.54
C SER A 356 15.23 25.16 7.90
N ASN A 357 15.71 24.20 8.71
CA ASN A 357 16.23 24.41 10.07
C ASN A 357 15.23 25.09 11.03
N LYS A 358 13.92 24.94 10.77
CA LYS A 358 12.81 25.44 11.58
C LYS A 358 12.33 24.35 12.54
N ARG A 359 13.20 23.98 13.48
CA ARG A 359 13.00 22.84 14.38
C ARG A 359 11.77 23.00 15.28
N ASP A 360 11.58 24.16 15.89
CA ASP A 360 10.47 24.37 16.82
C ASP A 360 9.12 24.30 16.12
N ASP A 361 9.04 24.84 14.90
CA ASP A 361 7.85 24.73 14.03
C ASP A 361 7.58 23.26 13.65
N ALA A 362 8.62 22.48 13.36
CA ALA A 362 8.49 21.06 13.06
C ALA A 362 7.99 20.26 14.26
N ILE A 363 8.52 20.52 15.46
CA ILE A 363 8.05 19.88 16.70
C ILE A 363 6.58 20.22 16.94
N ALA A 364 6.20 21.50 16.82
CA ALA A 364 4.82 21.94 17.00
C ALA A 364 3.87 21.23 16.01
N LEU A 365 4.29 21.06 14.75
CA LEU A 365 3.51 20.37 13.73
C LEU A 365 3.38 18.86 14.02
N ILE A 366 4.43 18.22 14.53
CA ILE A 366 4.35 16.81 14.98
C ILE A 366 3.41 16.66 16.18
N THR A 367 3.46 17.58 17.16
CA THR A 367 2.52 17.58 18.27
C THR A 367 1.07 17.69 17.78
N GLU A 368 0.82 18.56 16.79
CA GLU A 368 -0.50 18.69 16.15
C GLU A 368 -0.91 17.38 15.46
N GLN A 369 0.02 16.72 14.76
CA GLN A 369 -0.24 15.45 14.07
C GLN A 369 -0.57 14.32 15.05
N ILE A 370 0.18 14.20 16.16
CA ILE A 370 -0.09 13.24 17.23
C ILE A 370 -1.50 13.45 17.79
N ASN A 371 -1.85 14.72 18.07
CA ASN A 371 -3.18 15.05 18.58
C ASN A 371 -4.30 14.70 17.59
N LEU A 372 -4.09 14.97 16.30
CA LEU A 372 -5.03 14.58 15.24
C LEU A 372 -5.24 13.07 15.18
N LEU A 373 -4.17 12.27 15.20
CA LEU A 373 -4.25 10.81 15.13
C LEU A 373 -4.89 10.21 16.39
N ARG A 374 -4.53 10.72 17.58
CA ARG A 374 -5.15 10.29 18.86
C ARG A 374 -6.66 10.54 18.92
N GLN A 375 -7.17 11.57 18.24
CA GLN A 375 -8.62 11.80 18.16
C GLN A 375 -9.39 10.69 17.44
N VAL A 376 -8.72 9.90 16.59
CA VAL A 376 -9.31 8.80 15.84
C VAL A 376 -8.76 7.44 16.25
N GLU A 377 -7.82 7.36 17.19
CA GLU A 377 -7.21 6.11 17.65
C GLU A 377 -8.22 5.13 18.26
N HIS A 378 -9.27 5.62 18.93
CA HIS A 378 -10.36 4.76 19.42
C HIS A 378 -11.24 4.17 18.30
N LEU A 379 -11.09 4.65 17.06
CA LEU A 379 -11.73 4.15 15.85
C LEU A 379 -10.78 3.24 15.04
N ASP A 380 -9.56 3.02 15.54
CA ASP A 380 -8.60 2.11 14.93
C ASP A 380 -9.16 0.69 14.93
N ASP A 381 -8.82 -0.07 13.90
CA ASP A 381 -9.25 -1.47 13.81
C ASP A 381 -8.33 -2.37 14.67
N GLU A 382 -8.62 -3.68 14.70
CA GLU A 382 -7.82 -4.65 15.47
C GLU A 382 -6.34 -4.70 15.07
N LYS A 383 -5.95 -4.10 13.92
CA LYS A 383 -4.57 -4.10 13.42
C LYS A 383 -3.73 -2.96 13.98
N GLY A 384 -4.32 -1.98 14.66
CA GLY A 384 -3.58 -0.96 15.41
C GLY A 384 -2.74 -0.01 14.54
N MET A 385 -3.19 0.31 13.32
CA MET A 385 -2.44 1.15 12.38
C MET A 385 -2.32 2.59 12.88
N ILE A 386 -3.40 3.19 13.38
CA ILE A 386 -3.38 4.55 13.93
C ILE A 386 -2.49 4.58 15.16
N ALA A 387 -2.61 3.58 16.04
CA ALA A 387 -1.74 3.45 17.20
C ALA A 387 -0.26 3.33 16.79
N MET A 388 0.05 2.62 15.71
CA MET A 388 1.40 2.58 15.14
C MET A 388 1.86 3.96 14.68
N LEU A 389 1.06 4.68 13.89
CA LEU A 389 1.38 6.03 13.41
C LEU A 389 1.61 7.02 14.57
N VAL A 390 0.80 6.94 15.63
CA VAL A 390 0.98 7.75 16.85
C VAL A 390 2.33 7.44 17.50
N ARG A 391 2.68 6.16 17.70
CA ARG A 391 3.97 5.76 18.29
C ARG A 391 5.16 6.25 17.45
N MET A 392 5.05 6.17 16.13
CA MET A 392 6.09 6.68 15.22
C MET A 392 6.28 8.19 15.35
N ALA A 393 5.19 8.95 15.33
CA ALA A 393 5.23 10.40 15.46
C ALA A 393 5.78 10.84 16.83
N GLU A 394 5.39 10.17 17.92
CA GLU A 394 5.92 10.41 19.28
C GLU A 394 7.41 10.13 19.38
N SER A 395 7.88 9.02 18.81
CA SER A 395 9.29 8.67 18.77
C SER A 395 10.09 9.75 18.05
N MET A 396 9.57 10.26 16.94
CA MET A 396 10.22 11.32 16.18
C MET A 396 10.19 12.67 16.90
N GLU A 397 9.08 13.03 17.54
CA GLU A 397 8.98 14.23 18.38
C GLU A 397 10.03 14.21 19.50
N LYS A 398 10.16 13.08 20.21
CA LYS A 398 11.15 12.90 21.28
C LYS A 398 12.57 13.11 20.76
N ARG A 399 12.92 12.50 19.62
CA ARG A 399 14.25 12.65 19.01
C ARG A 399 14.53 14.10 18.59
N LEU A 400 13.53 14.77 18.01
CA LEU A 400 13.59 16.19 17.69
C LEU A 400 13.59 17.10 18.93
N LYS A 401 13.26 16.63 20.12
CA LYS A 401 13.47 17.40 21.36
C LYS A 401 14.88 17.17 21.91
N GLU A 402 15.35 15.92 21.91
CA GLU A 402 16.59 15.50 22.60
C GLU A 402 17.88 15.67 21.78
N GLN A 403 17.84 15.63 20.44
CA GLN A 403 19.03 15.62 19.59
C GLN A 403 18.88 16.50 18.35
N ALA A 404 19.98 17.03 17.80
CA ALA A 404 19.99 17.68 16.48
C ALA A 404 19.74 16.65 15.37
N VAL A 405 18.46 16.34 15.11
CA VAL A 405 18.05 15.47 14.01
C VAL A 405 18.27 16.23 12.69
N SER A 406 19.11 15.68 11.81
CA SER A 406 19.32 16.28 10.49
C SER A 406 18.08 16.13 9.61
N ALA A 407 17.89 17.05 8.68
CA ALA A 407 16.83 16.96 7.67
C ALA A 407 16.80 15.63 6.91
N LYS A 408 17.98 15.07 6.63
CA LYS A 408 18.13 13.74 6.03
C LYS A 408 17.61 12.61 6.93
N THR A 409 17.75 12.74 8.24
CA THR A 409 17.18 11.78 9.21
C THR A 409 15.67 11.96 9.33
N ALA A 410 15.17 13.19 9.25
CA ALA A 410 13.74 13.43 9.26
C ALA A 410 13.03 12.98 7.99
N SER A 411 13.64 13.18 6.82
CA SER A 411 13.16 12.63 5.54
C SER A 411 13.23 11.09 5.51
N LYS A 412 14.06 10.44 6.33
CA LYS A 412 13.97 8.99 6.58
C LYS A 412 12.81 8.61 7.51
N TYR A 413 12.31 9.48 8.37
CA TYR A 413 11.15 9.18 9.21
C TYR A 413 9.82 9.49 8.53
N TYR A 414 9.83 10.50 7.66
CA TYR A 414 8.64 11.09 7.05
C TYR A 414 8.65 11.08 5.52
N GLY A 415 9.73 10.71 4.83
CA GLY A 415 9.84 11.01 3.39
C GLY A 415 9.09 10.06 2.45
N HIS A 416 8.35 9.04 2.92
CA HIS A 416 7.69 8.05 2.04
C HIS A 416 6.22 8.36 1.81
N HIS A 417 6.00 9.51 1.18
CA HIS A 417 4.67 10.04 0.91
C HIS A 417 4.07 9.51 -0.39
N GLY A 418 4.74 8.57 -1.05
CA GLY A 418 4.22 7.89 -2.24
C GLY A 418 3.04 6.98 -1.90
N HIS A 419 3.11 6.20 -0.81
CA HIS A 419 2.10 5.18 -0.50
C HIS A 419 0.84 5.74 0.13
N MET A 420 0.91 6.65 1.12
CA MET A 420 -0.33 7.20 1.68
C MET A 420 -1.12 8.02 0.65
N LYS A 421 -0.43 8.56 -0.37
CA LYS A 421 -1.03 9.27 -1.50
C LYS A 421 -1.55 8.35 -2.63
N LYS A 422 -1.02 7.13 -2.82
CA LYS A 422 -1.33 6.31 -4.02
C LYS A 422 -1.78 4.87 -3.76
N CYS A 423 -1.67 4.34 -2.54
CA CYS A 423 -2.05 2.96 -2.25
C CYS A 423 -2.96 2.90 -1.04
N HIS A 424 -4.17 2.41 -1.27
CA HIS A 424 -5.19 2.30 -0.26
C HIS A 424 -5.84 0.92 -0.27
N ASP A 425 -5.06 -0.14 -0.38
CA ASP A 425 -5.56 -1.52 -0.31
C ASP A 425 -5.96 -1.88 1.13
N TYR A 426 -7.15 -1.43 1.56
CA TYR A 426 -7.77 -1.68 2.87
C TYR A 426 -8.96 -2.62 2.74
N LYS A 427 -8.83 -3.91 3.07
CA LYS A 427 -10.04 -4.73 3.31
C LYS A 427 -10.65 -4.45 4.69
N TYR A 428 -11.94 -4.09 4.68
CA TYR A 428 -12.87 -4.11 5.81
C TYR A 428 -13.88 -5.27 5.60
N THR A 429 -14.05 -6.12 6.63
CA THR A 429 -15.18 -7.08 6.90
C THR A 429 -15.30 -8.33 5.99
N HIS A 430 -15.88 -9.48 6.34
CA HIS A 430 -16.42 -10.14 7.56
C HIS A 430 -16.66 -11.64 7.19
N HIS A 431 -16.61 -12.54 8.19
CA HIS A 431 -17.26 -13.87 8.33
C HIS A 431 -16.31 -14.97 8.79
N TYR A 432 -16.24 -15.19 10.11
CA TYR A 432 -16.68 -16.50 10.59
C TYR A 432 -18.08 -16.29 11.12
N ALA A 433 -19.04 -16.95 10.48
CA ALA A 433 -20.35 -17.16 11.05
C ALA A 433 -20.18 -18.00 12.32
N ASP A 434 -20.96 -17.67 13.35
CA ASP A 434 -21.41 -18.66 14.32
C ASP A 434 -21.99 -19.86 13.55
N ASP A 435 -21.56 -21.07 13.88
CA ASP A 435 -22.42 -22.25 14.08
C ASP A 435 -21.54 -23.46 14.51
N ASP A 436 -21.88 -23.97 15.69
CA ASP A 436 -21.54 -25.25 16.38
C ASP A 436 -20.11 -25.57 16.88
#